data_AF-A0A1F5PLK7-F1
#
_entry.id   AF-A0A1F5PLK7-F1
#
_cell.length_a   1.000
_cell.length_b   1.000
_cell.length_c   1.000
_cell.angle_alpha   90.00
_cell.angle_beta   90.00
_cell.angle_gamma   90.00
#
_symmetry.space_group_name_H-M   'P 1'
#
loop_
_entity.id
_entity.type
_entity.pdbx_description
1 polymer ?
#
loop_
_entity_poly.entity_id
_entity_poly.type
_entity_poly.pdbx_seq_one_letter_code
_entity_poly.pdbx_strand_id
1 'polypeptide(L)'
;MEKKVLLKKIVGVTLIILGAISVLTPFTPFGWLIFVGLGFLGVRIGFWARIKSYFNRWRTNGGRMADEIIIKLKPGDSLHTVHSALIPILTRAKTGTRLGYCAGLVSSEGSEHVTKNFERLVRFARHLEQLHGFAVFSSGDIFRPEVLEIVKHSPEHDFYQFWRNVLSSGLVTDVFMTPRWERSRGAMDEHETAKKLGIAIYYLDFEI
;
A
#
# COMPACT_ATOMS: atom_id res chain seq x y z
N MET A 1 -32.69 34.30 -10.19
CA MET A 1 -31.68 33.38 -9.62
C MET A 1 -31.00 32.53 -10.68
N GLU A 2 -31.74 31.94 -11.62
CA GLU A 2 -31.19 31.07 -12.67
C GLU A 2 -30.09 31.71 -13.53
N LYS A 3 -30.25 32.98 -13.94
CA LYS A 3 -29.25 33.68 -14.77
C LYS A 3 -27.85 33.71 -14.14
N LYS A 4 -27.75 33.83 -12.81
CA LYS A 4 -26.45 33.84 -12.09
C LYS A 4 -25.80 32.44 -12.05
N VAL A 5 -26.60 31.37 -12.02
CA VAL A 5 -26.11 29.99 -12.04
C VAL A 5 -25.67 29.60 -13.44
N LEU A 6 -26.44 29.99 -14.46
CA LEU A 6 -26.10 29.78 -15.87
C LEU A 6 -24.80 30.51 -16.24
N LEU A 7 -24.66 31.76 -15.79
CA LEU A 7 -23.47 32.58 -16.05
C LEU A 7 -22.21 31.95 -15.43
N LYS A 8 -22.29 31.45 -14.19
CA LYS A 8 -21.16 30.76 -13.53
C LYS A 8 -20.74 29.49 -14.28
N LYS A 9 -21.71 28.70 -14.79
CA LYS A 9 -21.42 27.52 -15.60
C LYS A 9 -20.75 27.88 -16.92
N ILE A 10 -21.28 28.88 -17.64
CA ILE A 10 -20.72 29.33 -18.93
C ILE A 10 -19.28 29.83 -18.73
N VAL A 11 -19.05 30.67 -17.72
CA VAL A 11 -17.70 31.17 -17.40
C VAL A 11 -16.75 30.01 -17.05
N GLY A 12 -17.17 29.07 -16.22
CA GLY A 12 -16.35 27.91 -15.85
C GLY A 12 -15.96 27.04 -17.06
N VAL A 13 -16.90 26.75 -17.96
CA VAL A 13 -16.65 25.95 -19.17
C VAL A 13 -15.71 26.68 -20.13
N THR A 14 -15.93 27.99 -20.37
CA THR A 14 -15.05 28.80 -21.23
C THR A 14 -13.61 28.82 -20.72
N LEU A 15 -13.40 28.95 -19.40
CA LEU A 15 -12.07 28.93 -18.80
C LEU A 15 -11.36 27.57 -18.95
N ILE A 16 -12.10 26.47 -18.89
CA ILE A 16 -11.54 25.12 -19.13
C ILE A 16 -11.11 24.95 -20.59
N ILE A 17 -11.95 25.37 -21.55
CA ILE A 17 -11.63 25.25 -22.97
C ILE A 17 -10.42 26.12 -23.32
N LEU A 18 -10.37 27.37 -22.85
CA LEU A 18 -9.21 28.25 -23.05
C LEU A 18 -7.94 27.70 -22.40
N GLY A 19 -8.06 27.13 -21.19
CA GLY A 19 -6.97 26.43 -20.53
C GLY A 19 -6.45 25.24 -21.33
N ALA A 20 -7.34 24.40 -21.88
CA ALA A 20 -6.96 23.24 -22.69
C ALA A 20 -6.29 23.64 -24.02
N ILE A 21 -6.80 24.68 -24.69
CA ILE A 21 -6.20 25.22 -25.92
C ILE A 21 -4.82 25.83 -25.62
N SER A 22 -4.65 26.49 -24.47
CA SER A 22 -3.36 27.08 -24.06
C SER A 22 -2.23 26.07 -23.82
N VAL A 23 -2.56 24.79 -23.64
CA VAL A 23 -1.56 23.71 -23.52
C VAL A 23 -1.05 23.26 -24.89
N LEU A 24 -1.85 23.43 -25.94
CA LEU A 24 -1.47 23.11 -27.32
C LEU A 24 -0.71 24.26 -28.00
N THR A 25 -0.71 25.45 -27.42
CA THR A 25 0.01 26.63 -27.93
C THR A 25 1.17 26.99 -26.99
N PRO A 26 2.44 26.89 -27.43
CA PRO A 26 3.61 26.95 -26.54
C PRO A 26 3.92 28.34 -25.93
N PHE A 27 3.06 29.35 -26.16
CA PHE A 27 3.34 30.76 -25.80
C PHE A 27 2.39 31.36 -24.76
N THR A 28 1.60 30.56 -24.03
CA THR A 28 0.66 31.09 -23.02
C THR A 28 0.90 30.51 -21.62
N PRO A 29 1.33 31.30 -20.61
CA PRO A 29 1.55 30.85 -19.23
C PRO A 29 0.24 30.65 -18.45
N PHE A 30 -0.84 30.26 -19.14
CA PHE A 30 -2.22 30.28 -18.68
C PHE A 30 -2.80 28.89 -18.35
N GLY A 31 -1.98 27.83 -18.33
CA GLY A 31 -2.43 26.46 -18.03
C GLY A 31 -3.09 26.27 -16.66
N TRP A 32 -2.90 27.20 -15.72
CA TRP A 32 -3.52 27.17 -14.40
C TRP A 32 -5.00 27.56 -14.39
N LEU A 33 -5.53 28.15 -15.49
CA LEU A 33 -6.95 28.50 -15.65
C LEU A 33 -7.89 27.28 -15.63
N ILE A 34 -7.38 26.10 -15.98
CA ILE A 34 -8.12 24.84 -15.85
C ILE A 34 -8.49 24.62 -14.38
N PHE A 35 -7.56 24.87 -13.44
CA PHE A 35 -7.81 24.74 -12.00
C PHE A 35 -8.79 25.79 -11.47
N VAL A 36 -8.76 27.01 -12.01
CA VAL A 36 -9.72 28.08 -11.66
C VAL A 36 -11.13 27.75 -12.18
N GLY A 37 -11.25 27.28 -13.42
CA GLY A 37 -12.52 26.87 -14.03
C GLY A 37 -13.17 25.67 -13.30
N LEU A 38 -12.36 24.69 -12.89
CA LEU A 38 -12.79 23.57 -12.04
C LEU A 38 -13.33 24.05 -10.68
N GLY A 39 -12.74 25.09 -10.09
CA GLY A 39 -13.22 25.71 -8.85
C GLY A 39 -14.60 26.35 -8.99
N PHE A 40 -14.89 27.01 -10.12
CA PHE A 40 -16.21 27.61 -10.39
C PHE A 40 -17.31 26.58 -10.69
N LEU A 41 -16.93 25.40 -11.21
CA LEU A 41 -17.84 24.26 -11.44
C LEU A 41 -18.17 23.46 -10.17
N GLY A 42 -17.66 23.87 -9.01
CA GLY A 42 -17.97 23.24 -7.73
C GLY A 42 -17.28 21.89 -7.53
N VAL A 43 -16.22 21.60 -8.30
CA VAL A 43 -15.34 20.45 -8.04
C VAL A 43 -14.55 20.75 -6.76
N ARG A 44 -15.17 20.46 -5.61
CA ARG A 44 -14.58 20.69 -4.30
C ARG A 44 -13.26 19.92 -4.20
N ILE A 45 -12.32 20.54 -3.48
CA ILE A 45 -11.03 20.00 -2.99
C ILE A 45 -11.14 18.60 -2.36
N GLY A 46 -12.35 18.10 -2.05
CA GLY A 46 -12.58 16.69 -1.67
C GLY A 46 -12.14 15.68 -2.74
N PHE A 47 -12.16 16.03 -4.03
CA PHE A 47 -11.60 15.17 -5.07
C PHE A 47 -10.08 15.09 -5.00
N TRP A 48 -9.41 16.14 -4.50
CA TRP A 48 -7.97 16.14 -4.26
C TRP A 48 -7.55 15.18 -3.15
N ALA A 49 -8.39 14.88 -2.15
CA ALA A 49 -8.08 13.85 -1.16
C ALA A 49 -8.05 12.44 -1.79
N ARG A 50 -8.98 12.16 -2.71
CA ARG A 50 -9.01 10.92 -3.51
C ARG A 50 -7.92 10.88 -4.58
N ILE A 51 -7.61 12.01 -5.25
CA ILE A 51 -6.48 12.07 -6.19
C ILE A 51 -5.15 11.96 -5.45
N LYS A 52 -5.02 12.55 -4.26
CA LYS A 52 -3.79 12.46 -3.45
C LYS A 52 -3.59 11.06 -2.90
N SER A 53 -4.66 10.29 -2.63
CA SER A 53 -4.51 8.84 -2.39
C SER A 53 -4.11 8.09 -3.66
N TYR A 54 -4.59 8.51 -4.84
CA TYR A 54 -4.12 8.02 -6.13
C TYR A 54 -2.66 8.41 -6.46
N PHE A 55 -2.17 9.57 -6.02
CA PHE A 55 -0.77 9.98 -6.18
C PHE A 55 0.13 9.40 -5.09
N ASN A 56 -0.39 9.20 -3.88
CA ASN A 56 0.24 8.35 -2.86
C ASN A 56 0.26 6.86 -3.24
N ARG A 57 -0.40 6.43 -4.34
CA ARG A 57 -0.15 5.10 -4.93
C ARG A 57 1.32 4.91 -5.29
N TRP A 58 2.07 5.99 -5.51
CA TRP A 58 3.53 5.96 -5.68
C TRP A 58 4.33 5.62 -4.41
N ARG A 59 3.69 5.55 -3.24
CA ARG A 59 4.36 5.43 -1.95
C ARG A 59 4.24 4.07 -1.27
N THR A 60 3.38 3.19 -1.76
CA THR A 60 3.22 1.86 -1.17
C THR A 60 3.26 0.72 -2.16
N ASN A 61 3.44 0.89 -3.48
CA ASN A 61 3.59 -0.24 -4.42
C ASN A 61 4.49 -1.36 -3.85
N GLY A 62 4.01 -2.61 -3.80
CA GLY A 62 4.76 -3.76 -3.29
C GLY A 62 6.09 -4.01 -3.98
N GLY A 63 6.28 -3.43 -5.17
CA GLY A 63 7.60 -3.33 -5.80
C GLY A 63 8.61 -2.54 -4.95
N ARG A 64 8.22 -1.38 -4.40
CA ARG A 64 9.15 -0.41 -3.80
C ARG A 64 9.72 -0.84 -2.45
N MET A 65 8.94 -1.54 -1.62
CA MET A 65 9.46 -2.03 -0.33
C MET A 65 10.56 -3.07 -0.57
N ALA A 66 10.27 -4.08 -1.40
CA ALA A 66 11.27 -5.04 -1.85
C ALA A 66 12.45 -4.37 -2.56
N ASP A 67 12.24 -3.41 -3.47
CA ASP A 67 13.33 -2.70 -4.15
C ASP A 67 14.24 -1.95 -3.16
N GLU A 68 13.66 -1.24 -2.19
CA GLU A 68 14.39 -0.52 -1.14
C GLU A 68 15.16 -1.48 -0.20
N ILE A 69 14.62 -2.69 0.02
CA ILE A 69 15.30 -3.75 0.77
C ILE A 69 16.46 -4.31 -0.06
N ILE A 70 16.21 -4.71 -1.31
CA ILE A 70 17.19 -5.36 -2.20
C ILE A 70 18.46 -4.52 -2.35
N ILE A 71 18.33 -3.19 -2.49
CA ILE A 71 19.49 -2.28 -2.59
C ILE A 71 20.42 -2.36 -1.36
N LYS A 72 19.89 -2.76 -0.21
CA LYS A 72 20.63 -2.89 1.05
C LYS A 72 21.14 -4.30 1.31
N LEU A 73 20.66 -5.29 0.55
CA LEU A 73 21.01 -6.68 0.75
C LEU A 73 22.24 -7.07 -0.07
N LYS A 74 22.97 -8.04 0.45
CA LYS A 74 24.06 -8.77 -0.19
C LYS A 74 23.69 -10.25 -0.28
N PRO A 75 24.23 -10.99 -1.26
CA PRO A 75 24.03 -12.44 -1.33
C PRO A 75 24.41 -13.13 -0.01
N GLY A 76 23.51 -13.98 0.51
CA GLY A 76 23.71 -14.68 1.79
C GLY A 76 23.26 -13.93 3.05
N ASP A 77 22.77 -12.69 2.91
CA ASP A 77 22.18 -11.96 4.04
C ASP A 77 20.98 -12.70 4.65
N SER A 78 20.80 -12.56 5.98
CA SER A 78 19.76 -13.26 6.72
C SER A 78 18.45 -12.51 6.82
N LEU A 79 17.42 -13.19 7.33
CA LEU A 79 16.14 -12.58 7.69
C LEU A 79 16.29 -11.42 8.70
N HIS A 80 17.33 -11.45 9.56
CA HIS A 80 17.65 -10.33 10.44
C HIS A 80 18.04 -9.06 9.66
N THR A 81 18.82 -9.20 8.59
CA THR A 81 19.19 -8.06 7.72
C THR A 81 17.96 -7.52 6.99
N VAL A 82 17.09 -8.41 6.48
CA VAL A 82 15.81 -8.01 5.87
C VAL A 82 14.95 -7.24 6.86
N HIS A 83 14.83 -7.74 8.10
CA HIS A 83 14.07 -7.08 9.17
C HIS A 83 14.63 -5.68 9.45
N SER A 84 15.95 -5.56 9.61
CA SER A 84 16.62 -4.28 9.86
C SER A 84 16.44 -3.28 8.72
N ALA A 85 16.44 -3.75 7.47
CA ALA A 85 16.15 -2.92 6.30
C ALA A 85 14.67 -2.48 6.24
N LEU A 86 13.76 -3.35 6.69
CA LEU A 86 12.31 -3.16 6.66
C LEU A 86 11.81 -2.13 7.67
N ILE A 87 12.30 -2.13 8.91
CA ILE A 87 11.85 -1.22 9.98
C ILE A 87 11.78 0.25 9.53
N PRO A 88 12.85 0.88 8.98
CA PRO A 88 12.77 2.28 8.57
C PRO A 88 11.78 2.52 7.41
N ILE A 89 11.52 1.51 6.57
CA ILE A 89 10.52 1.58 5.49
C ILE A 89 9.12 1.62 6.10
N LEU A 90 8.83 0.72 7.05
CA LEU A 90 7.54 0.66 7.75
C LEU A 90 7.28 1.94 8.57
N THR A 91 8.29 2.45 9.27
CA THR A 91 8.20 3.72 10.01
C THR A 91 7.81 4.87 9.08
N ARG A 92 8.36 4.94 7.86
CA ARG A 92 7.96 5.95 6.87
C ARG A 92 6.59 5.69 6.27
N ALA A 93 6.20 4.43 6.08
CA ALA A 93 4.94 4.05 5.46
C ALA A 93 3.73 4.31 6.38
N LYS A 94 3.93 4.21 7.69
CA LYS A 94 2.93 4.49 8.72
C LYS A 94 2.19 5.81 8.43
N THR A 95 0.87 5.73 8.38
CA THR A 95 -0.01 6.87 8.03
C THR A 95 -0.67 7.37 9.31
N GLY A 96 -0.22 8.53 9.81
CA GLY A 96 -0.59 8.98 11.14
C GLY A 96 -0.13 7.97 12.19
N THR A 97 -1.06 7.44 12.97
CA THR A 97 -0.78 6.44 14.00
C THR A 97 -0.95 5.00 13.53
N ARG A 98 -1.39 4.76 12.29
CA ARG A 98 -1.81 3.43 11.82
C ARG A 98 -0.91 2.84 10.73
N LEU A 99 -0.74 1.52 10.81
CA LEU A 99 -0.10 0.69 9.79
C LEU A 99 -0.72 -0.71 9.85
N GLY A 100 -1.22 -1.17 8.71
CA GLY A 100 -1.85 -2.48 8.58
C GLY A 100 -0.91 -3.54 8.04
N TYR A 101 -1.07 -4.76 8.52
CA TYR A 101 -0.45 -5.96 7.97
C TYR A 101 -1.52 -6.94 7.48
N CYS A 102 -1.39 -7.44 6.25
CA CYS A 102 -2.28 -8.43 5.67
C CYS A 102 -1.63 -9.82 5.71
N ALA A 103 -2.25 -10.71 6.49
CA ALA A 103 -1.78 -12.05 6.81
C ALA A 103 -2.64 -13.13 6.10
N GLY A 104 -2.02 -14.26 5.74
CA GLY A 104 -2.74 -15.32 5.05
C GLY A 104 -1.90 -16.51 4.60
N LEU A 105 -2.44 -17.24 3.62
CA LEU A 105 -1.76 -18.40 3.04
C LEU A 105 -0.58 -17.93 2.18
N VAL A 106 0.56 -18.58 2.35
CA VAL A 106 1.76 -18.41 1.50
C VAL A 106 2.17 -19.76 0.94
N SER A 107 2.75 -20.63 1.76
CA SER A 107 3.29 -21.94 1.35
C SER A 107 2.43 -23.14 1.77
N SER A 108 1.36 -22.91 2.54
CA SER A 108 0.55 -24.00 3.11
C SER A 108 -0.23 -24.81 2.09
N GLU A 109 -0.38 -24.31 0.86
CA GLU A 109 -1.00 -25.03 -0.24
C GLU A 109 0.01 -25.73 -1.16
N GLY A 110 1.32 -25.58 -0.91
CA GLY A 110 2.39 -26.09 -1.78
C GLY A 110 3.35 -24.99 -2.23
N SER A 111 4.62 -25.34 -2.50
CA SER A 111 5.65 -24.39 -2.93
C SER A 111 5.36 -23.74 -4.27
N GLU A 112 4.66 -24.44 -5.15
CA GLU A 112 4.20 -24.01 -6.47
C GLU A 112 3.16 -22.88 -6.40
N HIS A 113 2.49 -22.73 -5.25
CA HIS A 113 1.48 -21.69 -5.04
C HIS A 113 2.02 -20.43 -4.38
N VAL A 114 3.28 -20.43 -3.93
CA VAL A 114 3.88 -19.33 -3.16
C VAL A 114 3.83 -17.99 -3.89
N THR A 115 4.25 -17.94 -5.16
CA THR A 115 4.22 -16.71 -5.96
C THR A 115 2.80 -16.17 -6.12
N LYS A 116 1.86 -17.06 -6.49
CA LYS A 116 0.43 -16.70 -6.64
C LYS A 116 -0.16 -16.19 -5.32
N ASN A 117 0.22 -16.79 -4.21
CA ASN A 117 -0.25 -16.43 -2.88
C ASN A 117 0.32 -15.09 -2.42
N PHE A 118 1.60 -14.81 -2.70
CA PHE A 118 2.16 -13.46 -2.48
C PHE A 118 1.44 -12.40 -3.29
N GLU A 119 1.19 -12.65 -4.58
CA GLU A 119 0.42 -11.72 -5.42
C GLU A 119 -1.00 -11.49 -4.89
N ARG A 120 -1.67 -12.56 -4.43
CA ARG A 120 -2.99 -12.47 -3.80
C ARG A 120 -2.94 -11.58 -2.55
N LEU A 121 -1.96 -11.78 -1.67
CA LEU A 121 -1.79 -10.97 -0.46
C LEU A 121 -1.49 -9.50 -0.77
N VAL A 122 -0.69 -9.22 -1.80
CA VAL A 122 -0.47 -7.85 -2.28
C VAL A 122 -1.79 -7.23 -2.73
N ARG A 123 -2.62 -7.96 -3.50
CA ARG A 123 -3.94 -7.45 -3.93
C ARG A 123 -4.86 -7.15 -2.74
N PHE A 124 -4.89 -8.02 -1.72
CA PHE A 124 -5.63 -7.73 -0.48
C PHE A 124 -5.11 -6.48 0.22
N ALA A 125 -3.80 -6.36 0.41
CA ALA A 125 -3.20 -5.18 1.05
C ALA A 125 -3.59 -3.89 0.30
N ARG A 126 -3.56 -3.88 -1.05
CA ARG A 126 -4.03 -2.74 -1.84
C ARG A 126 -5.50 -2.42 -1.63
N HIS A 127 -6.34 -3.45 -1.62
CA HIS A 127 -7.77 -3.26 -1.44
C HIS A 127 -8.08 -2.66 -0.06
N LEU A 128 -7.44 -3.19 1.00
CA LEU A 128 -7.58 -2.70 2.37
C LEU A 128 -7.06 -1.27 2.54
N GLU A 129 -5.92 -0.95 1.94
CA GLU A 129 -5.38 0.41 1.92
C GLU A 129 -6.38 1.40 1.30
N GLN A 130 -7.03 1.02 0.19
CA GLN A 130 -8.07 1.84 -0.45
C GLN A 130 -9.33 1.98 0.39
N LEU A 131 -9.74 0.90 1.07
CA LEU A 131 -10.94 0.86 1.89
C LEU A 131 -10.79 1.70 3.17
N HIS A 132 -9.65 1.59 3.84
CA HIS A 132 -9.44 2.19 5.16
C HIS A 132 -8.68 3.51 5.13
N GLY A 133 -8.01 3.86 4.03
CA GLY A 133 -7.32 5.13 3.88
C GLY A 133 -6.00 5.25 4.67
N PHE A 134 -5.40 4.14 5.08
CA PHE A 134 -4.06 4.08 5.67
C PHE A 134 -3.24 2.95 5.06
N ALA A 135 -1.91 3.04 5.15
CA ALA A 135 -1.01 2.06 4.55
C ALA A 135 -1.22 0.64 5.11
N VAL A 136 -1.36 -0.33 4.22
CA VAL A 136 -1.41 -1.76 4.52
C VAL A 136 -0.35 -2.46 3.67
N PHE A 137 0.44 -3.35 4.27
CA PHE A 137 1.44 -4.16 3.57
C PHE A 137 1.20 -5.65 3.85
N SER A 138 1.85 -6.51 3.08
CA SER A 138 1.77 -7.95 3.18
C SER A 138 3.16 -8.59 3.05
N SER A 139 3.23 -9.90 3.27
CA SER A 139 4.45 -10.67 3.01
C SER A 139 4.91 -10.59 1.56
N GLY A 140 3.99 -10.48 0.59
CA GLY A 140 4.32 -10.35 -0.83
C GLY A 140 4.92 -8.99 -1.23
N ASP A 141 4.73 -7.95 -0.41
CA ASP A 141 5.40 -6.65 -0.63
C ASP A 141 6.89 -6.69 -0.22
N ILE A 142 7.32 -7.74 0.49
CA ILE A 142 8.68 -7.88 1.06
C ILE A 142 9.41 -9.04 0.36
N PHE A 143 8.82 -10.23 0.37
CA PHE A 143 9.45 -11.47 -0.08
C PHE A 143 9.19 -11.73 -1.58
N ARG A 144 9.65 -10.80 -2.41
CA ARG A 144 9.76 -11.04 -3.84
C ARG A 144 10.81 -12.12 -4.16
N PRO A 145 10.77 -12.73 -5.36
CA PRO A 145 11.73 -13.78 -5.75
C PRO A 145 13.19 -13.40 -5.50
N GLU A 146 13.56 -12.12 -5.71
CA GLU A 146 14.93 -11.64 -5.51
C GLU A 146 15.34 -11.64 -4.03
N VAL A 147 14.45 -11.20 -3.13
CA VAL A 147 14.70 -11.24 -1.68
C VAL A 147 14.77 -12.68 -1.20
N LEU A 148 13.86 -13.54 -1.68
CA LEU A 148 13.84 -14.96 -1.35
C LEU A 148 15.14 -15.65 -1.77
N GLU A 149 15.65 -15.37 -2.97
CA GLU A 149 16.89 -15.96 -3.46
C GLU A 149 18.11 -15.53 -2.63
N ILE A 150 18.12 -14.28 -2.16
CA ILE A 150 19.17 -13.79 -1.26
C ILE A 150 19.15 -14.55 0.07
N VAL A 151 17.99 -14.62 0.73
CA VAL A 151 17.88 -15.22 2.07
C VAL A 151 17.92 -16.74 2.05
N LYS A 152 17.62 -17.38 0.92
CA LYS A 152 17.70 -18.85 0.75
C LYS A 152 19.07 -19.41 1.09
N HIS A 153 20.13 -18.62 0.89
CA HIS A 153 21.51 -19.01 1.17
C HIS A 153 21.97 -18.71 2.61
N SER A 154 21.16 -17.98 3.39
CA SER A 154 21.44 -17.74 4.80
C SER A 154 21.33 -19.03 5.61
N PRO A 155 22.09 -19.25 6.69
CA PRO A 155 21.83 -20.37 7.61
C PRO A 155 20.59 -20.15 8.51
N GLU A 156 20.03 -18.93 8.54
CA GLU A 156 18.89 -18.55 9.36
C GLU A 156 17.61 -18.43 8.50
N HIS A 157 16.67 -19.37 8.67
CA HIS A 157 15.41 -19.43 7.91
C HIS A 157 14.14 -19.42 8.77
N ASP A 158 14.19 -18.80 9.94
CA ASP A 158 13.01 -18.71 10.81
C ASP A 158 12.09 -17.54 10.43
N PHE A 159 11.21 -17.79 9.46
CA PHE A 159 10.19 -16.82 9.04
C PHE A 159 9.15 -16.55 10.15
N TYR A 160 8.92 -17.46 11.10
CA TYR A 160 8.02 -17.21 12.23
C TYR A 160 8.64 -16.16 13.15
N GLN A 161 9.91 -16.33 13.51
CA GLN A 161 10.61 -15.35 14.33
C GLN A 161 10.73 -13.99 13.63
N PHE A 162 10.95 -13.98 12.31
CA PHE A 162 10.92 -12.74 11.51
C PHE A 162 9.60 -11.98 11.69
N TRP A 163 8.47 -12.64 11.48
CA TRP A 163 7.15 -11.98 11.59
C TRP A 163 6.81 -11.58 13.01
N ARG A 164 7.17 -12.40 14.01
CA ARG A 164 7.02 -12.03 15.42
C ARG A 164 7.79 -10.75 15.75
N ASN A 165 9.01 -10.59 15.22
CA ASN A 165 9.80 -9.38 15.41
C ASN A 165 9.15 -8.17 14.72
N VAL A 166 8.62 -8.33 13.51
CA VAL A 166 7.89 -7.27 12.79
C VAL A 166 6.66 -6.82 13.59
N LEU A 167 5.85 -7.76 14.08
CA LEU A 167 4.66 -7.44 14.89
C LEU A 167 5.03 -6.81 16.24
N SER A 168 6.11 -7.27 16.86
CA SER A 168 6.60 -6.74 18.15
C SER A 168 7.30 -5.39 18.03
N SER A 169 7.52 -4.86 16.82
CA SER A 169 8.17 -3.56 16.61
C SER A 169 7.37 -2.35 17.12
N GLY A 170 6.07 -2.53 17.43
CA GLY A 170 5.15 -1.45 17.78
C GLY A 170 4.71 -0.58 16.59
N LEU A 171 5.13 -0.93 15.38
CA LEU A 171 4.75 -0.21 14.17
C LEU A 171 3.36 -0.63 13.67
N VAL A 172 3.10 -1.93 13.63
CA VAL A 172 1.86 -2.55 13.15
C VAL A 172 0.75 -2.36 14.18
N THR A 173 -0.35 -1.75 13.76
CA THR A 173 -1.51 -1.47 14.62
C THR A 173 -2.73 -2.32 14.29
N ASP A 174 -2.78 -2.83 13.07
CA ASP A 174 -3.92 -3.54 12.52
C ASP A 174 -3.42 -4.77 11.76
N VAL A 175 -3.99 -5.95 12.02
CA VAL A 175 -3.72 -7.18 11.28
C VAL A 175 -5.01 -7.66 10.63
N PHE A 176 -4.95 -7.89 9.31
CA PHE A 176 -6.07 -8.35 8.50
C PHE A 176 -5.83 -9.80 8.08
N MET A 177 -6.67 -10.69 8.59
CA MET A 177 -6.66 -12.11 8.28
C MET A 177 -7.48 -12.38 7.01
N THR A 178 -6.80 -12.77 5.94
CA THR A 178 -7.47 -13.16 4.68
C THR A 178 -8.30 -14.42 4.83
N PRO A 179 -9.26 -14.71 3.93
CA PRO A 179 -10.04 -15.92 4.03
C PRO A 179 -9.16 -17.17 4.03
N ARG A 180 -9.57 -18.16 4.84
CA ARG A 180 -8.88 -19.45 5.06
C ARG A 180 -7.51 -19.32 5.76
N TRP A 181 -7.21 -18.18 6.40
CA TRP A 181 -5.97 -17.97 7.14
C TRP A 181 -5.70 -19.06 8.18
N GLU A 182 -6.74 -19.68 8.75
CA GLU A 182 -6.64 -20.75 9.74
C GLU A 182 -5.92 -21.99 9.21
N ARG A 183 -5.89 -22.16 7.88
CA ARG A 183 -5.16 -23.25 7.20
C ARG A 183 -3.67 -22.96 7.05
N SER A 184 -3.23 -21.73 7.33
CA SER A 184 -1.84 -21.31 7.26
C SER A 184 -1.21 -21.34 8.64
N ARG A 185 -0.20 -22.19 8.84
CA ARG A 185 0.57 -22.20 10.10
C ARG A 185 1.24 -20.85 10.36
N GLY A 186 1.72 -20.17 9.30
CA GLY A 186 2.29 -18.83 9.40
C GLY A 186 1.27 -17.79 9.86
N ALA A 187 0.10 -17.75 9.20
CA ALA A 187 -0.95 -16.81 9.58
C ALA A 187 -1.53 -17.09 10.98
N MET A 188 -1.58 -18.36 11.39
CA MET A 188 -1.96 -18.75 12.75
C MET A 188 -0.95 -18.23 13.80
N ASP A 189 0.36 -18.32 13.52
CA ASP A 189 1.38 -17.78 14.39
C ASP A 189 1.32 -16.25 14.48
N GLU A 190 1.13 -15.59 13.34
CA GLU A 190 0.93 -14.13 13.24
C GLU A 190 -0.32 -13.70 14.02
N HIS A 191 -1.42 -14.47 13.92
CA HIS A 191 -2.65 -14.25 14.67
C HIS A 191 -2.43 -14.32 16.18
N GLU A 192 -1.85 -15.41 16.68
CA GLU A 192 -1.61 -15.57 18.11
C GLU A 192 -0.63 -14.53 18.64
N THR A 193 0.36 -14.15 17.83
CA THR A 193 1.30 -13.07 18.18
C THR A 193 0.58 -11.73 18.28
N ALA A 194 -0.22 -11.36 17.27
CA ALA A 194 -1.00 -10.13 17.26
C ALA A 194 -1.95 -10.06 18.47
N LYS A 195 -2.60 -11.18 18.79
CA LYS A 195 -3.51 -11.31 19.93
C LYS A 195 -2.79 -11.09 21.26
N LYS A 196 -1.60 -11.68 21.45
CA LYS A 196 -0.77 -11.48 22.65
C LYS A 196 -0.29 -10.04 22.81
N LEU A 197 0.00 -9.37 21.69
CA LEU A 197 0.46 -7.98 21.67
C LEU A 197 -0.68 -6.95 21.76
N GLY A 198 -1.95 -7.39 21.73
CA GLY A 198 -3.10 -6.49 21.74
C GLY A 198 -3.26 -5.68 20.45
N ILE A 199 -2.73 -6.16 19.34
CA ILE A 199 -2.90 -5.55 18.01
C ILE A 199 -4.34 -5.78 17.54
N ALA A 200 -4.96 -4.80 16.89
CA ALA A 200 -6.32 -4.97 16.37
C ALA A 200 -6.35 -6.02 15.25
N ILE A 201 -7.23 -7.02 15.35
CA ILE A 201 -7.35 -8.10 14.37
C ILE A 201 -8.70 -8.01 13.66
N TYR A 202 -8.67 -8.10 12.34
CA TYR A 202 -9.86 -8.08 11.48
C TYR A 202 -9.87 -9.33 10.61
N TYR A 203 -11.03 -9.96 10.47
CA TYR A 203 -11.22 -11.16 9.64
C TYR A 203 -11.96 -10.77 8.38
N LEU A 204 -11.41 -11.13 7.22
CA LEU A 204 -12.00 -10.84 5.92
C LEU A 204 -12.89 -11.99 5.47
N ASP A 205 -14.06 -11.66 4.93
CA ASP A 205 -15.08 -12.60 4.44
C ASP A 205 -15.22 -12.61 2.92
N PHE A 206 -14.33 -11.90 2.20
CA PHE A 206 -14.35 -11.78 0.74
C PHE A 206 -13.04 -12.27 0.10
N GLU A 207 -13.14 -12.72 -1.17
CA GLU A 207 -12.00 -13.17 -1.98
C GLU A 207 -11.67 -12.17 -3.12
N ILE A 208 -10.42 -12.21 -3.62
CA ILE A 208 -9.89 -11.35 -4.69
C ILE A 208 -9.02 -12.12 -5.71
#